data_AF-A0A4P6PEZ1-F1
#
_entry.id   AF-A0A4P6PEZ1-F1
#
_cell.length_a   1.000
_cell.length_b   1.000
_cell.length_c   1.000
_cell.angle_alpha   90.00
_cell.angle_beta   90.00
_cell.angle_gamma   90.00
#
_symmetry.space_group_name_H-M   'P 1'
#
loop_
_entity.id
_entity.type
_entity.pdbx_description
1 polymer ?
#
loop_
_entity_poly.entity_id
_entity_poly.type
_entity_poly.pdbx_seq_one_letter_code
_entity_poly.pdbx_strand_id
1 'polypeptide(L)'
;MKPIDHFQQNRPVHLARRDVYFEHAAKMLRAPQSTGPEIRLEDYEEILFLLRVARQHAGYSIRRTAGENDTDEQFGRFLNILAGNVKAVLSMLNLRTMTANSSDSFFGFLGANQASLALQAEEYQRRANDIIRSLHNTLRMAEDPFELLKIENADAFTPEERERYAKARKHFTRLIEEGRHRYKIAKNFRQLGKH
;
A
#
# COMPACT_ATOMS: atom_id res chain seq x y z
N MET A 1 -3.88 25.73 31.98
CA MET A 1 -4.35 24.98 30.80
C MET A 1 -3.20 24.14 30.28
N LYS A 2 -3.32 22.81 30.20
CA LYS A 2 -2.34 21.99 29.48
C LYS A 2 -2.48 22.30 27.98
N PRO A 3 -1.39 22.46 27.23
CA PRO A 3 -1.46 22.68 25.78
C PRO A 3 -2.20 21.49 25.16
N ILE A 4 -3.26 21.79 24.39
CA ILE A 4 -4.03 20.79 23.66
C ILE A 4 -3.12 20.27 22.55
N ASP A 5 -2.65 19.04 22.67
CA ASP A 5 -1.94 18.40 21.56
C ASP A 5 -2.97 17.98 20.49
N HIS A 6 -3.19 18.87 19.52
CA HIS A 6 -4.08 18.64 18.38
C HIS A 6 -3.74 17.38 17.58
N PHE A 7 -2.53 16.82 17.73
CA PHE A 7 -2.15 15.56 17.09
C PHE A 7 -2.70 14.33 17.83
N GLN A 8 -2.75 14.35 19.17
CA GLN A 8 -3.33 13.24 19.95
C GLN A 8 -4.84 13.10 19.70
N GLN A 9 -5.55 14.21 19.56
CA GLN A 9 -6.99 14.20 19.23
C GLN A 9 -7.33 13.57 17.88
N ASN A 10 -6.35 13.45 16.98
CA ASN A 10 -6.54 12.96 15.62
C ASN A 10 -6.08 11.51 15.40
N ARG A 11 -5.54 10.81 16.43
CA ARG A 11 -5.15 9.40 16.31
C ARG A 11 -6.27 8.50 15.78
N PRO A 12 -7.54 8.60 16.27
CA PRO A 12 -8.64 7.78 15.74
C PRO A 12 -8.90 8.02 14.25
N VAL A 13 -8.70 9.26 13.78
CA VAL A 13 -8.87 9.64 12.36
C VAL A 13 -7.75 9.04 11.51
N HIS A 14 -6.51 9.08 12.00
CA HIS A 14 -5.37 8.46 11.32
C HIS A 14 -5.49 6.94 11.24
N LEU A 15 -5.90 6.29 12.34
CA LEU A 15 -6.15 4.84 12.34
C LEU A 15 -7.27 4.47 11.36
N ALA A 16 -8.40 5.18 11.39
CA ALA A 16 -9.50 4.93 10.45
C ALA A 16 -9.05 5.05 8.99
N ARG A 17 -8.21 6.04 8.68
CA ARG A 17 -7.68 6.22 7.33
C ARG A 17 -6.67 5.14 6.95
N ARG A 18 -5.79 4.76 7.87
CA ARG A 18 -4.85 3.65 7.68
C ARG A 18 -5.62 2.37 7.33
N ASP A 19 -6.60 2.02 8.15
CA ASP A 19 -7.36 0.78 8.04
C ASP A 19 -8.12 0.73 6.72
N VAL A 20 -8.88 1.79 6.38
CA VAL A 20 -9.66 1.84 5.14
C VAL A 20 -8.79 1.69 3.89
N TYR A 21 -7.66 2.38 3.83
CA TYR A 21 -6.79 2.33 2.65
C TYR A 21 -6.07 0.98 2.56
N PHE A 22 -5.62 0.41 3.69
CA PHE A 22 -5.03 -0.93 3.71
C PHE A 22 -6.05 -2.00 3.32
N GLU A 23 -7.24 -2.00 3.93
CA GLU A 23 -8.32 -2.94 3.63
C GLU A 23 -8.70 -2.91 2.15
N HIS A 24 -8.74 -1.71 1.54
CA HIS A 24 -9.02 -1.59 0.11
C HIS A 24 -7.86 -2.12 -0.76
N ALA A 25 -6.61 -1.79 -0.42
CA ALA A 25 -5.44 -2.36 -1.11
C ALA A 25 -5.41 -3.89 -1.01
N ALA A 26 -5.70 -4.44 0.17
CA ALA A 26 -5.78 -5.87 0.43
C ALA A 26 -6.92 -6.53 -0.37
N LYS A 27 -8.09 -5.86 -0.47
CA LYS A 27 -9.19 -6.31 -1.31
C LYS A 27 -8.80 -6.37 -2.79
N MET A 28 -8.13 -5.34 -3.31
CA MET A 28 -7.66 -5.32 -4.69
C MET A 28 -6.61 -6.41 -4.96
N LEU A 29 -5.67 -6.60 -4.04
CA LEU A 29 -4.68 -7.67 -4.14
C LEU A 29 -5.34 -9.05 -4.14
N ARG A 30 -6.38 -9.29 -3.32
CA ARG A 30 -7.10 -10.57 -3.26
C ARG A 30 -8.05 -10.82 -4.43
N ALA A 31 -8.48 -9.78 -5.14
CA ALA A 31 -9.41 -9.95 -6.24
C ALA A 31 -8.80 -10.92 -7.27
N PRO A 32 -9.56 -11.93 -7.75
CA PRO A 32 -9.07 -12.79 -8.80
C PRO A 32 -8.70 -11.93 -10.00
N GLN A 33 -7.40 -11.93 -10.36
CA GLN A 33 -6.93 -11.34 -11.60
C GLN A 33 -7.76 -11.98 -12.71
N SER A 34 -8.53 -11.18 -13.43
CA SER A 34 -9.78 -11.60 -14.08
C SER A 34 -9.49 -12.54 -15.25
N THR A 35 -9.42 -13.86 -15.01
CA THR A 35 -9.45 -14.98 -16.01
C THR A 35 -8.61 -14.83 -17.29
N GLY A 36 -7.71 -13.86 -17.33
CA GLY A 36 -6.85 -13.50 -18.43
C GLY A 36 -5.43 -13.31 -17.91
N PRO A 37 -4.42 -13.50 -18.76
CA PRO A 37 -3.02 -13.53 -18.35
C PRO A 37 -2.45 -12.15 -17.98
N GLU A 38 -3.21 -11.08 -18.14
CA GLU A 38 -2.65 -9.74 -18.17
C GLU A 38 -2.87 -8.96 -16.86
N ILE A 39 -1.77 -8.84 -16.12
CA ILE A 39 -1.67 -7.97 -14.96
C ILE A 39 -1.78 -6.52 -15.45
N ARG A 40 -2.77 -5.77 -14.97
CA ARG A 40 -2.96 -4.36 -15.33
C ARG A 40 -2.06 -3.48 -14.47
N LEU A 41 -1.27 -2.63 -15.12
CA LEU A 41 -0.31 -1.76 -14.45
C LEU A 41 -1.02 -0.77 -13.51
N GLU A 42 -2.16 -0.24 -13.95
CA GLU A 42 -2.96 0.76 -13.24
C GLU A 42 -3.49 0.23 -11.89
N ASP A 43 -3.82 -1.06 -11.81
CA ASP A 43 -4.26 -1.69 -10.57
C ASP A 43 -3.13 -1.67 -9.53
N TYR A 44 -1.90 -1.96 -9.95
CA TYR A 44 -0.74 -1.98 -9.05
C TYR A 44 -0.27 -0.57 -8.68
N GLU A 45 -0.46 0.43 -9.54
CA GLU A 45 -0.25 1.83 -9.20
C GLU A 45 -1.23 2.29 -8.12
N GLU A 46 -2.50 1.92 -8.25
CA GLU A 46 -3.54 2.21 -7.27
C GLU A 46 -3.26 1.50 -5.93
N ILE A 47 -2.94 0.21 -5.95
CA ILE A 47 -2.53 -0.54 -4.75
C ILE A 47 -1.34 0.15 -4.08
N LEU A 48 -0.33 0.58 -4.85
CA LEU A 48 0.83 1.28 -4.31
C LEU A 48 0.45 2.62 -3.67
N PHE A 49 -0.45 3.39 -4.30
CA PHE A 49 -0.96 4.62 -3.73
C PHE A 49 -1.64 4.37 -2.38
N LEU A 50 -2.56 3.39 -2.33
CA LEU A 50 -3.30 3.05 -1.12
C LEU A 50 -2.38 2.62 0.02
N LEU A 51 -1.41 1.74 -0.25
CA LEU A 51 -0.43 1.29 0.75
C LEU A 51 0.45 2.43 1.26
N ARG A 52 0.82 3.39 0.41
CA ARG A 52 1.59 4.58 0.82
C ARG A 52 0.79 5.48 1.75
N VAL A 53 -0.49 5.70 1.45
CA VAL A 53 -1.39 6.47 2.33
C VAL A 53 -1.57 5.74 3.66
N ALA A 54 -1.82 4.43 3.63
CA ALA A 54 -1.95 3.63 4.84
C ALA A 54 -0.69 3.74 5.72
N ARG A 55 0.50 3.59 5.12
CA ARG A 55 1.80 3.75 5.81
C ARG A 55 1.95 5.15 6.41
N GLN A 56 1.57 6.20 5.67
CA GLN A 56 1.66 7.57 6.17
C GLN A 56 0.84 7.74 7.46
N HIS A 57 -0.39 7.24 7.45
CA HIS A 57 -1.29 7.38 8.57
C HIS A 57 -0.98 6.44 9.73
N ALA A 58 -0.37 5.28 9.47
CA ALA A 58 0.26 4.46 10.51
C ALA A 58 1.38 5.24 11.22
N GLY A 59 2.23 5.96 10.47
CA GLY A 59 3.28 6.79 11.05
C GLY A 59 2.74 7.93 11.93
N TYR A 60 1.58 8.49 11.60
CA TYR A 60 0.94 9.52 12.42
C TYR A 60 0.19 8.97 13.63
N SER A 61 -0.24 7.71 13.61
CA SER A 61 -0.88 7.08 14.76
C SER A 61 0.11 6.59 15.83
N ILE A 62 1.37 6.34 15.46
CA ILE A 62 2.45 5.91 16.36
C ILE A 62 3.07 7.10 17.11
N ARG A 63 3.29 8.22 16.43
CA ARG A 63 4.02 9.37 17.00
C ARG A 63 3.17 10.08 18.06
N ARG A 64 3.57 9.93 19.34
CA ARG A 64 3.25 10.80 20.50
C ARG A 64 1.96 10.53 21.29
N THR A 65 1.46 9.30 21.36
CA THR A 65 0.41 8.94 22.35
C THR A 65 0.96 8.11 23.49
N ALA A 66 0.47 8.35 24.72
CA ALA A 66 0.62 7.42 25.82
C ALA A 66 -0.15 6.14 25.45
N GLY A 67 0.58 5.09 25.06
CA GLY A 67 0.02 3.90 24.41
C GLY A 67 0.80 3.52 23.16
N GLU A 68 2.13 3.63 23.20
CA GLU A 68 3.00 2.99 22.22
C GLU A 68 2.70 1.49 22.25
N ASN A 69 2.20 0.97 21.14
CA ASN A 69 1.99 -0.46 20.95
C ASN A 69 2.97 -0.89 19.86
N ASP A 70 3.90 -1.79 20.20
CA ASP A 70 4.88 -2.36 19.28
C ASP A 70 4.21 -2.95 18.02
N THR A 71 2.97 -3.41 18.14
CA THR A 71 2.17 -3.94 17.03
C THR A 71 1.86 -2.88 15.97
N ASP A 72 1.61 -1.62 16.34
CA ASP A 72 1.40 -0.53 15.38
C ASP A 72 2.67 -0.26 14.55
N GLU A 73 3.85 -0.29 15.20
CA GLU A 73 5.13 -0.13 14.52
C GLU A 73 5.42 -1.28 13.56
N GLN A 74 5.22 -2.52 14.02
CA GLN A 74 5.39 -3.72 13.21
C GLN A 74 4.46 -3.69 12.00
N PHE A 75 3.20 -3.28 12.17
CA PHE A 75 2.27 -3.09 11.06
C PHE A 75 2.75 -2.01 10.09
N GLY A 76 3.29 -0.89 10.58
CA GLY A 76 3.91 0.14 9.75
C GLY A 76 5.10 -0.36 8.91
N ARG A 77 5.91 -1.28 9.46
CA ARG A 77 7.00 -1.96 8.72
C ARG A 77 6.44 -2.93 7.68
N PHE A 78 5.43 -3.70 8.04
CA PHE A 78 4.72 -4.60 7.11
C PHE A 78 4.15 -3.84 5.89
N LEU A 79 3.48 -2.70 6.11
CA LEU A 79 2.98 -1.84 5.02
C LEU A 79 4.11 -1.38 4.08
N ASN A 80 5.30 -1.13 4.61
CA ASN A 80 6.46 -0.74 3.81
C ASN A 80 6.94 -1.88 2.91
N ILE A 81 6.99 -3.11 3.45
CA ILE A 81 7.39 -4.31 2.72
C ILE A 81 6.39 -4.58 1.59
N LEU A 82 5.09 -4.53 1.87
CA LEU A 82 4.06 -4.68 0.84
C LEU A 82 4.20 -3.62 -0.25
N ALA A 83 4.37 -2.34 0.10
CA ALA A 83 4.57 -1.29 -0.88
C ALA A 83 5.86 -1.47 -1.70
N GLY A 84 6.92 -2.01 -1.10
CA GLY A 84 8.17 -2.38 -1.78
C GLY A 84 7.95 -3.47 -2.83
N ASN A 85 7.25 -4.54 -2.45
CA ASN A 85 6.90 -5.63 -3.36
C ASN A 85 6.01 -5.16 -4.52
N VAL A 86 5.01 -4.31 -4.26
CA VAL A 86 4.17 -3.74 -5.31
C VAL A 86 4.97 -2.87 -6.27
N LYS A 87 5.93 -2.07 -5.78
CA LYS A 87 6.87 -1.35 -6.66
C LYS A 87 7.70 -2.30 -7.51
N ALA A 88 8.16 -3.42 -6.96
CA ALA A 88 8.91 -4.41 -7.71
C ALA A 88 8.07 -5.02 -8.84
N VAL A 89 6.79 -5.32 -8.59
CA VAL A 89 5.84 -5.72 -9.65
C VAL A 89 5.76 -4.66 -10.74
N LEU A 90 5.50 -3.39 -10.38
CA LEU A 90 5.43 -2.29 -11.33
C LEU A 90 6.71 -2.14 -12.16
N SER A 91 7.89 -2.31 -11.55
CA SER A 91 9.16 -2.28 -12.28
C SER A 91 9.25 -3.42 -13.29
N MET A 92 8.82 -4.63 -12.95
CA MET A 92 8.82 -5.76 -13.89
C MET A 92 7.84 -5.54 -15.05
N LEU A 93 6.63 -5.02 -14.77
CA LEU A 93 5.65 -4.72 -15.82
C LEU A 93 6.14 -3.61 -16.75
N ASN A 94 6.76 -2.56 -16.22
CA ASN A 94 7.35 -1.50 -17.04
C ASN A 94 8.48 -2.03 -17.93
N LEU A 95 9.36 -2.87 -17.39
CA LEU A 95 10.42 -3.51 -18.17
C LEU A 95 9.86 -4.40 -19.29
N ARG A 96 8.81 -5.17 -19.02
CA ARG A 96 8.07 -5.95 -20.04
C ARG A 96 7.53 -5.05 -21.15
N THR A 97 6.88 -3.94 -20.80
CA THR A 97 6.32 -3.00 -21.78
C THR A 97 7.42 -2.38 -22.64
N MET A 98 8.53 -1.97 -22.02
CA MET A 98 9.68 -1.41 -22.72
C MET A 98 10.35 -2.42 -23.66
N THR A 99 10.42 -3.71 -23.30
CA THR A 99 10.97 -4.75 -24.18
C THR A 99 10.00 -5.13 -25.31
N ALA A 100 8.70 -5.18 -25.05
CA ALA A 100 7.68 -5.59 -26.02
C ALA A 100 7.38 -4.51 -27.08
N ASN A 101 7.46 -3.23 -26.72
CA ASN A 101 7.16 -2.11 -27.62
C ASN A 101 8.42 -1.57 -28.33
N SER A 102 9.29 -2.48 -28.79
CA SER A 102 10.71 -2.30 -29.21
C SER A 102 10.99 -1.36 -30.41
N SER A 103 10.32 -0.21 -30.44
CA SER A 103 10.69 1.01 -31.17
C SER A 103 11.54 1.96 -30.32
N ASP A 104 11.68 1.70 -29.01
CA ASP A 104 12.38 2.57 -28.07
C ASP A 104 13.91 2.33 -28.02
N SER A 105 14.65 3.44 -28.08
CA SER A 105 16.12 3.53 -28.11
C SER A 105 16.88 2.82 -26.97
N PHE A 106 16.20 2.47 -25.87
CA PHE A 106 16.84 1.95 -24.66
C PHE A 106 17.43 0.53 -24.84
N PHE A 107 16.73 -0.37 -25.53
CA PHE A 107 17.26 -1.71 -25.77
C PHE A 107 18.20 -1.77 -26.97
N GLY A 108 18.10 -0.79 -27.88
CA GLY A 108 19.13 -0.50 -28.87
C GLY A 108 20.46 -0.10 -28.21
N PHE A 109 20.42 0.69 -27.14
CA PHE A 109 21.61 1.02 -26.34
C PHE A 109 22.25 -0.23 -25.69
N LEU A 110 21.46 -1.23 -25.30
CA LEU A 110 21.95 -2.47 -24.70
C LEU A 110 22.41 -3.52 -25.74
N GLY A 111 22.31 -3.23 -27.04
CA GLY A 111 22.76 -4.14 -28.10
C GLY A 111 21.97 -5.45 -28.20
N ALA A 112 20.75 -5.49 -27.67
CA ALA A 112 19.94 -6.70 -27.64
C ALA A 112 19.24 -6.96 -29.00
N ASN A 113 19.23 -8.21 -29.46
CA ASN A 113 18.49 -8.62 -30.66
C ASN A 113 16.99 -8.89 -30.33
N GLN A 114 16.13 -8.78 -31.34
CA GLN A 114 14.66 -8.87 -31.17
C GLN A 114 14.18 -10.20 -30.57
N ALA A 115 14.82 -11.32 -30.93
CA ALA A 115 14.51 -12.63 -30.34
C ALA A 115 14.81 -12.68 -28.84
N SER A 116 15.91 -12.04 -28.41
CA SER A 116 16.26 -11.95 -26.99
C SER A 116 15.29 -11.05 -26.22
N LEU A 117 14.78 -9.98 -26.84
CA LEU A 117 13.84 -9.06 -26.20
C LEU A 117 12.48 -9.71 -25.89
N ALA A 118 11.98 -10.55 -26.79
CA ALA A 118 10.75 -11.30 -26.56
C ALA A 118 10.87 -12.25 -25.36
N LEU A 119 11.98 -13.01 -25.29
CA LEU A 119 12.26 -13.89 -24.14
C LEU A 119 12.38 -13.10 -22.82
N GLN A 120 13.06 -11.94 -22.84
CA GLN A 120 13.15 -11.10 -21.64
C GLN A 120 11.79 -10.56 -21.18
N ALA A 121 10.89 -10.22 -22.11
CA ALA A 121 9.54 -9.78 -21.77
C ALA A 121 8.75 -10.87 -21.00
N GLU A 122 8.88 -12.12 -21.42
CA GLU A 122 8.29 -13.28 -20.73
C GLU A 122 8.92 -13.50 -19.35
N GLU A 123 10.23 -13.36 -19.22
CA GLU A 123 10.93 -13.46 -17.93
C GLU A 123 10.46 -12.39 -16.94
N TYR A 124 10.30 -11.14 -17.39
CA TYR A 124 9.76 -10.07 -16.53
C TYR A 124 8.32 -10.35 -16.11
N GLN A 125 7.48 -10.86 -17.00
CA GLN A 125 6.12 -11.29 -16.66
C GLN A 125 6.12 -12.39 -15.59
N ARG A 126 6.99 -13.40 -15.74
CA ARG A 126 7.12 -14.49 -14.77
C ARG A 126 7.54 -13.98 -13.39
N ARG A 127 8.55 -13.11 -13.34
CA ARG A 127 9.02 -12.48 -12.09
C ARG A 127 7.92 -11.66 -11.42
N ALA A 128 7.14 -10.91 -12.20
CA ALA A 128 5.99 -10.17 -11.67
C ALA A 128 4.99 -11.13 -11.00
N ASN A 129 4.64 -12.24 -11.67
CA ASN A 129 3.74 -13.26 -11.13
C ASN A 129 4.26 -13.89 -9.82
N ASP A 130 5.56 -14.19 -9.75
CA ASP A 130 6.15 -14.77 -8.53
C ASP A 130 6.12 -13.79 -7.35
N ILE A 131 6.40 -12.51 -7.59
CA ILE A 131 6.28 -11.46 -6.56
C ILE A 131 4.82 -11.32 -6.11
N ILE A 132 3.86 -11.40 -7.03
CA ILE A 132 2.43 -11.34 -6.72
C ILE A 132 2.02 -12.53 -5.84
N ARG A 133 2.45 -13.74 -6.19
CA ARG A 133 2.21 -14.92 -5.35
C ARG A 133 2.78 -14.73 -3.94
N SER A 134 3.99 -14.17 -3.83
CA SER A 134 4.58 -13.83 -2.54
C SER A 134 3.74 -12.79 -1.76
N LEU A 135 3.28 -11.73 -2.43
CA LEU A 135 2.38 -10.71 -1.85
C LEU A 135 1.11 -11.33 -1.27
N HIS A 136 0.46 -12.24 -2.00
CA HIS A 136 -0.73 -12.95 -1.51
C HIS A 136 -0.43 -13.75 -0.24
N ASN A 137 0.68 -14.49 -0.22
CA ASN A 137 1.08 -15.28 0.93
C ASN A 137 1.37 -14.40 2.15
N THR A 138 2.10 -13.29 1.96
CA THR A 138 2.37 -12.33 3.04
C THR A 138 1.09 -11.67 3.54
N LEU A 139 0.18 -11.30 2.64
CA LEU A 139 -1.09 -10.70 3.02
C LEU A 139 -1.94 -11.66 3.86
N ARG A 140 -2.01 -12.95 3.47
CA ARG A 140 -2.74 -13.98 4.22
C ARG A 140 -2.22 -14.15 5.65
N MET A 141 -0.90 -14.10 5.84
CA MET A 141 -0.30 -14.18 7.18
C MET A 141 -0.60 -12.95 8.06
N ALA A 142 -0.98 -11.83 7.45
CA ALA A 142 -1.24 -10.58 8.15
C ALA A 142 -2.73 -10.33 8.45
N GLU A 143 -3.65 -11.21 8.02
CA GLU A 143 -5.10 -11.03 8.25
C GLU A 143 -5.45 -11.04 9.73
N ASP A 144 -5.12 -12.12 10.45
CA ASP A 144 -5.42 -12.23 11.88
C ASP A 144 -4.67 -11.17 12.72
N PRO A 145 -3.36 -10.93 12.52
CA PRO A 145 -2.65 -9.87 13.22
C PRO A 145 -3.25 -8.47 13.00
N PHE A 146 -3.76 -8.19 11.80
CA PHE A 146 -4.38 -6.90 11.51
C PHE A 146 -5.74 -6.74 12.19
N GLU A 147 -6.57 -7.77 12.22
CA GLU A 147 -7.86 -7.72 12.93
C GLU A 147 -7.65 -7.62 14.45
N LEU A 148 -6.67 -8.33 15.01
CA LEU A 148 -6.27 -8.18 16.41
C LEU A 148 -5.81 -6.74 16.70
N LEU A 149 -4.96 -6.17 15.85
CA LEU A 149 -4.51 -4.78 16.00
C LEU A 149 -5.67 -3.78 15.98
N LYS A 150 -6.72 -4.02 15.18
CA LYS A 150 -7.93 -3.19 15.16
C LYS A 150 -8.71 -3.29 16.48
N ILE A 151 -8.83 -4.48 17.04
CA ILE A 151 -9.48 -4.71 18.33
C ILE A 151 -8.70 -3.99 19.44
N GLU A 152 -7.39 -4.21 19.53
CA GLU A 152 -6.52 -3.55 20.51
C GLU A 152 -6.63 -2.02 20.43
N ASN A 153 -6.64 -1.47 19.20
CA ASN A 153 -6.82 -0.05 18.99
C ASN A 153 -8.20 0.45 19.43
N ALA A 154 -9.25 -0.32 19.18
CA ALA A 154 -10.61 0.04 19.54
C ALA A 154 -10.88 -0.03 21.04
N ASP A 155 -10.22 -0.95 21.74
CA ASP A 155 -10.33 -1.14 23.20
C ASP A 155 -9.59 -0.03 23.96
N ALA A 156 -8.56 0.56 23.36
CA ALA A 156 -7.86 1.72 23.89
C ALA A 156 -8.62 3.05 23.73
N PHE A 157 -9.71 3.10 22.95
CA PHE A 157 -10.45 4.34 22.68
C PHE A 157 -11.41 4.73 23.80
N THR A 158 -11.48 6.03 24.09
CA THR A 158 -12.65 6.59 24.80
C THR A 158 -13.91 6.51 23.93
N PRO A 159 -15.13 6.65 24.50
CA PRO A 159 -16.36 6.70 23.71
C PRO A 159 -16.34 7.76 22.59
N GLU A 160 -15.78 8.94 22.87
CA GLU A 160 -15.65 10.04 21.91
C GLU A 160 -14.65 9.71 20.79
N GLU A 161 -13.56 9.03 21.13
CA GLU A 161 -12.57 8.55 20.15
C GLU A 161 -13.14 7.48 19.24
N ARG A 162 -13.93 6.56 19.79
CA ARG A 162 -14.64 5.53 19.03
C ARG A 162 -15.63 6.16 18.04
N GLU A 163 -16.36 7.19 18.46
CA GLU A 163 -17.26 7.93 17.56
C GLU A 163 -16.49 8.64 16.43
N ARG A 164 -15.36 9.29 16.76
CA ARG A 164 -14.50 9.94 15.76
C ARG A 164 -13.91 8.94 14.77
N TYR A 165 -13.43 7.79 15.24
CA TYR A 165 -12.96 6.70 14.39
C TYR A 165 -14.05 6.24 13.43
N ALA A 166 -15.26 5.95 13.95
CA ALA A 166 -16.38 5.47 13.13
C ALA A 166 -16.79 6.48 12.06
N LYS A 167 -16.90 7.78 12.42
CA LYS A 167 -17.19 8.88 11.49
C LYS A 167 -16.11 8.99 10.42
N ALA A 168 -14.83 8.97 10.79
CA ALA A 168 -13.71 9.02 9.87
C ALA A 168 -13.67 7.80 8.93
N ARG A 169 -13.90 6.60 9.46
CA ARG A 169 -13.93 5.36 8.68
C ARG A 169 -15.01 5.43 7.62
N LYS A 170 -16.25 5.79 8.00
CA LYS A 170 -17.36 6.00 7.06
C LYS A 170 -17.02 7.03 5.98
N HIS A 171 -16.40 8.14 6.37
CA HIS A 171 -16.00 9.19 5.44
C HIS A 171 -14.98 8.69 4.41
N PHE A 172 -13.89 8.03 4.84
CA PHE A 172 -12.85 7.55 3.93
C PHE A 172 -13.32 6.38 3.06
N THR A 173 -14.15 5.48 3.59
CA THR A 173 -14.77 4.41 2.78
C THR A 173 -15.56 5.03 1.63
N ARG A 174 -16.41 6.02 1.93
CA ARG A 174 -17.18 6.74 0.90
C ARG A 174 -16.29 7.43 -0.14
N LEU A 175 -15.18 8.05 0.28
CA LEU A 175 -14.26 8.68 -0.67
C LEU A 175 -13.62 7.67 -1.64
N ILE A 176 -13.30 6.45 -1.17
CA ILE A 176 -12.78 5.38 -2.03
C ILE A 176 -13.88 4.90 -2.99
N GLU A 177 -15.10 4.67 -2.50
CA GLU A 177 -16.23 4.24 -3.33
C GLU A 177 -16.60 5.28 -4.40
N GLU A 178 -16.47 6.57 -4.09
CA GLU A 178 -16.69 7.69 -5.02
C GLU A 178 -15.47 7.96 -5.95
N GLY A 179 -14.34 7.26 -5.79
CA GLY A 179 -13.11 7.50 -6.57
C GLY A 179 -12.41 8.85 -6.27
N ARG A 180 -12.72 9.47 -5.13
CA ARG A 180 -12.26 10.81 -4.69
C ARG A 180 -11.18 10.75 -3.61
N HIS A 181 -10.60 9.58 -3.39
CA HIS A 181 -9.60 9.30 -2.36
C HIS A 181 -8.17 9.70 -2.78
N ARG A 182 -7.94 10.02 -4.06
CA ARG A 182 -6.62 10.49 -4.54
C ARG A 182 -6.39 11.95 -4.13
N TYR A 183 -5.28 12.19 -3.42
CA TYR A 183 -4.78 13.53 -3.09
C TYR A 183 -3.25 13.53 -3.18
N LYS A 184 -2.65 14.72 -3.35
CA LYS A 184 -1.18 14.84 -3.41
C LYS A 184 -0.58 14.43 -2.05
N ILE A 185 0.09 13.29 -2.02
CA ILE A 185 0.95 12.90 -0.90
C ILE A 185 2.12 13.89 -0.85
N ALA A 186 2.41 14.45 0.33
CA ALA A 186 3.47 15.45 0.50
C ALA A 186 4.85 14.93 0.00
N LYS A 187 5.66 15.83 -0.57
CA LYS A 187 6.96 15.51 -1.23
C LYS A 187 7.99 14.81 -0.33
N ASN A 188 7.85 14.84 0.99
CA ASN A 188 8.81 14.29 1.97
C ASN A 188 8.95 12.75 1.93
N PHE A 189 8.20 12.06 1.07
CA PHE A 189 8.23 10.60 0.93
C PHE A 189 9.43 10.03 0.13
N ARG A 190 10.24 10.86 -0.55
CA ARG A 190 11.46 10.38 -1.23
C ARG A 190 12.58 9.96 -0.26
N GLN A 191 12.50 10.31 1.02
CA GLN A 191 13.58 10.10 1.99
C GLN A 191 13.37 8.91 2.95
N LEU A 192 12.16 8.35 3.05
CA LEU A 192 11.84 7.24 3.98
C LEU A 192 12.30 5.84 3.51
N GLY A 193 13.18 5.78 2.52
CA GLY A 193 13.89 4.57 2.08
C GLY A 193 15.41 4.65 2.29
N LYS A 194 15.89 5.63 3.07
CA LYS A 194 17.28 5.72 3.50
C LYS A 194 17.33 5.53 5.01
N HIS A 195 17.32 4.29 5.49
CA HIS A 195 17.92 3.83 6.74
C HIS A 195 17.99 2.31 6.68
#